data_AF-A0A540KKM5-F1
#
_entry.id   AF-A0A540KKM5-F1
#
_cell.length_a   1.000
_cell.length_b   1.000
_cell.length_c   1.000
_cell.angle_alpha   90.00
_cell.angle_beta   90.00
_cell.angle_gamma   90.00
#
_symmetry.space_group_name_H-M   'P 1'
#
loop_
_entity.id
_entity.type
_entity.pdbx_description
1 polymer ?
#
loop_
_entity_poly.entity_id
_entity_poly.type
_entity_poly.pdbx_seq_one_letter_code
_entity_poly.pdbx_strand_id
1 'polypeptide(L)'
;MILSRHRLKPRVYIGCMKSGPVLARKGVKYHEPEFWKFGEIGNKYFRHATGQLYAISKDLATYISINQDVLHKYANEDVSLGSWFIGLDVEQVDDRRLCCGTTPEINRSENSAMAKSSFKLEHTLERRQAEASRIREKYPDRIPVIVEKAARSDIPDIDKKKYLVPADLNVGQFVYVVRKRIKLGAEKAIFIFVNNTLPPNAALMSTIYDENKDEDGFLYLTYSGENVFGSFEEQEWL
;
A
#
# COMPACT_ATOMS: atom_id res chain seq x y z
N MET A 1 -4.58 -25.50 12.36
CA MET A 1 -3.30 -24.99 12.91
C MET A 1 -2.29 -24.89 11.76
N ILE A 2 -1.72 -23.71 11.50
CA ILE A 2 -0.89 -23.37 10.31
C ILE A 2 0.31 -24.31 10.17
N LEU A 3 1.00 -24.52 11.29
CA LEU A 3 2.16 -25.39 11.37
C LEU A 3 1.83 -26.82 10.95
N SER A 4 0.60 -27.30 11.18
CA SER A 4 0.15 -28.62 10.77
C SER A 4 -0.05 -28.75 9.25
N ARG A 5 -0.42 -27.66 8.56
CA ARG A 5 -0.65 -27.66 7.10
C ARG A 5 0.63 -27.64 6.28
N HIS A 6 1.67 -26.99 6.80
CA HIS A 6 2.95 -26.83 6.10
C HIS A 6 4.07 -27.72 6.68
N ARG A 7 3.75 -28.59 7.65
CA ARG A 7 4.73 -29.42 8.37
C ARG A 7 5.59 -30.30 7.46
N LEU A 8 4.99 -30.84 6.41
CA LEU A 8 5.64 -31.78 5.48
C LEU A 8 6.17 -31.12 4.21
N LYS A 9 5.96 -29.81 4.05
CA LYS A 9 6.43 -29.10 2.88
C LYS A 9 7.92 -28.75 3.06
N PRO A 10 8.79 -29.14 2.13
CA PRO A 10 10.17 -28.67 2.14
C PRO A 10 10.22 -27.18 1.79
N ARG A 11 11.24 -26.48 2.28
CA ARG A 11 11.56 -25.09 1.89
C ARG A 11 10.42 -24.08 2.02
N VAL A 12 9.72 -24.13 3.15
CA VAL A 12 8.68 -23.13 3.48
C VAL A 12 9.22 -22.08 4.44
N TYR A 13 8.93 -20.82 4.16
CA TYR A 13 9.12 -19.68 5.06
C TYR A 13 7.76 -19.03 5.31
N ILE A 14 7.33 -19.01 6.57
CA ILE A 14 6.00 -18.57 7.02
C ILE A 14 6.17 -17.40 7.98
N GLY A 15 5.37 -16.36 7.81
CA GLY A 15 5.45 -15.15 8.62
C GLY A 15 4.48 -14.11 8.08
N CYS A 16 4.39 -12.96 8.74
CA CYS A 16 3.68 -11.80 8.19
C CYS A 16 4.58 -11.21 7.09
N MET A 17 4.36 -11.54 5.81
CA MET A 17 5.33 -11.22 4.77
C MET A 17 5.20 -9.76 4.31
N LYS A 18 6.30 -9.02 4.29
CA LYS A 18 6.35 -7.63 3.77
C LYS A 18 7.50 -7.42 2.77
N SER A 19 7.38 -6.35 2.01
CA SER A 19 8.47 -5.71 1.26
C SER A 19 8.26 -4.20 1.34
N GLY A 20 9.31 -3.47 1.69
CA GLY A 20 9.24 -2.03 2.00
C GLY A 20 10.54 -1.31 1.64
N PRO A 21 10.54 0.04 1.63
CA PRO A 21 11.71 0.81 1.21
C PRO A 21 12.93 0.51 2.08
N VAL A 22 14.11 0.46 1.45
CA VAL A 22 15.39 0.32 2.16
C VAL A 22 15.66 1.61 2.96
N LEU A 23 16.01 1.46 4.23
CA LEU A 23 16.24 2.58 5.15
C LEU A 23 17.64 3.20 4.96
N ALA A 24 17.83 3.93 3.86
CA ALA A 24 19.13 4.51 3.46
C ALA A 24 19.51 5.82 4.17
N ARG A 25 18.58 6.46 4.90
CA ARG A 25 18.82 7.77 5.54
C ARG A 25 19.55 7.61 6.87
N LYS A 26 20.76 8.17 7.00
CA LYS A 26 21.48 8.19 8.28
C LYS A 26 20.63 8.83 9.39
N GLY A 27 20.61 8.19 10.56
CA GLY A 27 19.88 8.68 11.75
C GLY A 27 18.48 8.10 11.95
N VAL A 28 17.95 7.29 11.04
CA VAL A 28 16.70 6.55 11.27
C VAL A 28 16.96 5.23 12.00
N LYS A 29 15.99 4.78 12.81
CA LYS A 29 16.04 3.47 13.46
C LYS A 29 16.14 2.39 12.39
N TYR A 30 17.08 1.44 12.55
CA TYR A 30 17.36 0.38 11.58
C TYR A 30 17.88 0.88 10.21
N HIS A 31 18.56 2.03 10.19
CA HIS A 31 19.33 2.48 9.04
C HIS A 31 20.26 1.36 8.54
N GLU A 32 20.21 1.09 7.23
CA GLU A 32 21.00 0.06 6.57
C GLU A 32 22.29 0.67 5.99
N PRO A 33 23.47 0.47 6.61
CA PRO A 33 24.71 1.08 6.15
C PRO A 33 25.12 0.62 4.75
N GLU A 34 24.71 -0.59 4.36
CA GLU A 34 25.02 -1.19 3.06
C GLU A 34 23.84 -1.12 2.09
N PHE A 35 23.00 -0.08 2.23
CA PHE A 35 21.80 0.13 1.39
C PHE A 35 22.09 0.07 -0.12
N TRP A 36 23.31 0.45 -0.53
CA TRP A 36 23.78 0.41 -1.92
C TRP A 36 23.80 -1.00 -2.52
N LYS A 37 23.91 -2.06 -1.70
CA LYS A 37 23.83 -3.46 -2.17
C LYS A 37 22.45 -3.85 -2.67
N PHE A 38 21.42 -3.13 -2.25
CA PHE A 38 20.05 -3.33 -2.71
C PHE A 38 19.77 -2.59 -4.03
N GLY A 39 20.76 -1.88 -4.60
CA GLY A 39 20.68 -1.16 -5.87
C GLY A 39 20.47 0.35 -5.72
N GLU A 40 19.79 0.95 -6.70
CA GLU A 40 19.57 2.40 -6.77
C GLU A 40 18.57 2.92 -5.71
N ILE A 41 18.57 4.25 -5.51
CA ILE A 41 17.71 4.94 -4.56
C ILE A 41 16.23 4.73 -4.93
N GLY A 42 15.43 4.22 -4.00
CA GLY A 42 14.02 3.87 -4.21
C GLY A 42 13.73 2.37 -4.18
N ASN A 43 14.77 1.54 -4.09
CA ASN A 43 14.62 0.10 -3.99
C ASN A 43 14.01 -0.34 -2.65
N LYS A 44 13.39 -1.52 -2.71
CA LYS A 44 12.71 -2.16 -1.59
C LYS A 44 13.49 -3.37 -1.12
N TYR A 45 13.42 -3.67 0.17
CA TYR A 45 13.86 -4.96 0.70
C TYR A 45 13.16 -6.09 -0.05
N PHE A 46 13.91 -7.16 -0.31
CA PHE A 46 13.32 -8.44 -0.72
C PHE A 46 12.28 -8.90 0.29
N ARG A 47 11.35 -9.74 -0.16
CA ARG A 47 10.24 -10.16 0.68
C ARG A 47 10.75 -10.94 1.90
N HIS A 48 10.32 -10.53 3.09
CA HIS A 48 10.73 -11.10 4.38
C HIS A 48 9.59 -11.03 5.40
N ALA A 49 9.65 -11.85 6.45
CA ALA A 49 8.66 -11.84 7.52
C ALA A 49 8.83 -10.60 8.41
N THR A 50 7.74 -9.98 8.84
CA THR A 50 7.72 -8.85 9.77
C THR A 50 7.15 -9.26 11.11
N GLY A 51 7.74 -8.76 12.19
CA GLY A 51 7.29 -9.03 13.56
C GLY A 51 8.23 -9.95 14.31
N GLN A 52 7.77 -10.43 15.48
CA GLN A 52 8.60 -11.24 16.38
C GLN A 52 8.55 -12.74 16.05
N LEU A 53 7.67 -13.17 15.14
CA LEU A 53 7.42 -14.59 14.90
C LEU A 53 7.40 -14.90 13.41
N TYR A 54 8.27 -15.82 13.02
CA TYR A 54 8.24 -16.50 11.73
C TYR A 54 8.52 -17.99 11.97
N ALA A 55 8.15 -18.83 11.01
CA ALA A 55 8.49 -20.24 10.99
C ALA A 55 9.19 -20.58 9.68
N ILE A 56 10.22 -21.41 9.76
CA ILE A 56 10.93 -21.93 8.59
C ILE A 56 10.91 -23.44 8.65
N SER A 57 10.83 -24.08 7.48
CA SER A 57 10.96 -25.53 7.36
C SER A 57 12.33 -26.01 7.86
N LYS A 58 12.40 -27.27 8.28
CA LYS A 58 13.63 -27.90 8.78
C LYS A 58 14.81 -27.73 7.81
N ASP A 59 14.57 -27.91 6.52
CA ASP A 59 15.61 -27.83 5.50
C ASP A 59 16.24 -26.43 5.41
N LEU A 60 15.42 -25.37 5.58
CA LEU A 60 15.92 -23.99 5.61
C LEU A 60 16.68 -23.69 6.90
N ALA A 61 16.20 -24.19 8.03
CA ALA A 61 16.92 -24.06 9.30
C ALA A 61 18.29 -24.76 9.24
N THR A 62 18.34 -25.95 8.64
CA THR A 62 19.59 -26.68 8.40
C THR A 62 20.50 -25.93 7.44
N TYR A 63 19.97 -25.38 6.34
CA TYR A 63 20.73 -24.55 5.41
C TYR A 63 21.39 -23.35 6.12
N ILE A 64 20.63 -22.61 6.94
CA ILE A 64 21.16 -21.48 7.70
C ILE A 64 22.27 -21.94 8.65
N SER A 65 22.02 -23.01 9.41
CA SER A 65 23.00 -23.54 10.37
C SER A 65 24.30 -23.97 9.73
N ILE A 66 24.25 -24.57 8.54
CA ILE A 66 25.44 -25.04 7.80
C ILE A 66 26.22 -23.87 7.22
N ASN A 67 25.52 -22.84 6.71
CA ASN A 67 26.14 -21.77 5.94
C ASN A 67 26.36 -20.47 6.75
N GLN A 68 26.09 -20.47 8.06
CA GLN A 68 26.05 -19.26 8.88
C GLN A 68 27.30 -18.35 8.76
N ASP A 69 28.47 -18.92 8.49
CA ASP A 69 29.74 -18.19 8.40
C ASP A 69 29.91 -17.41 7.09
N VAL A 70 29.26 -17.85 6.00
CA VAL A 70 29.30 -17.20 4.68
C VAL A 70 28.07 -16.35 4.41
N LEU A 71 27.04 -16.50 5.24
CA LEU A 71 25.77 -15.81 5.09
C LEU A 71 25.86 -14.37 5.60
N HIS A 72 25.61 -13.43 4.69
CA HIS A 72 25.72 -12.00 4.97
C HIS A 72 24.62 -11.50 5.92
N LYS A 73 24.97 -10.70 6.92
CA LYS A 73 24.04 -10.16 7.92
C LYS A 73 23.77 -8.69 7.66
N TYR A 74 22.51 -8.34 7.46
CA TYR A 74 22.02 -6.97 7.37
C TYR A 74 21.68 -6.39 8.75
N ALA A 75 21.39 -5.09 8.80
CA ALA A 75 21.02 -4.42 10.05
C ALA A 75 19.73 -4.99 10.68
N ASN A 76 18.87 -5.61 9.86
CA ASN A 76 17.66 -6.29 10.30
C ASN A 76 17.78 -7.81 10.07
N GLU A 77 17.42 -8.59 11.08
CA GLU A 77 17.53 -10.06 11.05
C GLU A 77 16.52 -10.70 10.10
N ASP A 78 15.29 -10.19 10.07
CA ASP A 78 14.26 -10.57 9.11
C ASP A 78 14.69 -10.35 7.66
N VAL A 79 15.32 -9.20 7.38
CA VAL A 79 15.90 -8.90 6.06
C VAL A 79 17.04 -9.85 5.70
N SER A 80 17.88 -10.23 6.67
CA SER A 80 18.96 -11.20 6.49
C SER A 80 18.40 -12.56 6.07
N LEU A 81 17.44 -13.07 6.82
CA LEU A 81 16.74 -14.33 6.53
C LEU A 81 16.07 -14.32 5.15
N GLY A 82 15.27 -13.29 4.86
CA GLY A 82 14.60 -13.18 3.57
C GLY A 82 15.59 -13.14 2.40
N SER A 83 16.72 -12.46 2.58
CA SER A 83 17.77 -12.37 1.55
C SER A 83 18.45 -13.71 1.29
N TRP A 84 18.71 -14.51 2.33
CA TRP A 84 19.31 -15.84 2.19
C TRP A 84 18.41 -16.81 1.43
N PHE A 85 17.10 -16.60 1.46
CA PHE A 85 16.12 -17.48 0.83
C PHE A 85 15.84 -17.18 -0.64
N ILE A 86 16.31 -16.04 -1.18
CA ILE A 86 16.06 -15.63 -2.58
C ILE A 86 16.51 -16.69 -3.59
N GLY A 87 17.68 -17.29 -3.36
CA GLY A 87 18.29 -18.27 -4.27
C GLY A 87 17.91 -19.73 -4.00
N LEU A 88 17.00 -20.00 -3.06
CA LEU A 88 16.75 -21.37 -2.56
C LEU A 88 15.39 -21.94 -2.97
N ASP A 89 14.63 -21.24 -3.82
CA ASP A 89 13.29 -21.65 -4.26
C ASP A 89 12.36 -21.92 -3.06
N VAL A 90 12.21 -20.90 -2.21
CA VAL A 90 11.46 -20.97 -0.95
C VAL A 90 10.01 -20.56 -1.16
N GLU A 91 9.07 -21.39 -0.72
CA GLU A 91 7.65 -21.05 -0.64
C GLU A 91 7.43 -20.04 0.50
N GLN A 92 7.10 -18.80 0.14
CA GLN A 92 6.84 -17.73 1.10
C GLN A 92 5.34 -17.63 1.40
N VAL A 93 4.96 -18.09 2.59
CA VAL A 93 3.58 -18.08 3.08
C VAL A 93 3.36 -16.83 3.94
N ASP A 94 2.49 -15.96 3.45
CA ASP A 94 2.03 -14.79 4.21
C ASP A 94 0.89 -15.18 5.15
N ASP A 95 1.18 -15.22 6.45
CA ASP A 95 0.18 -15.47 7.48
C ASP A 95 0.03 -14.25 8.39
N ARG A 96 -1.07 -13.51 8.17
CA ARG A 96 -1.37 -12.29 8.93
C ARG A 96 -1.60 -12.53 10.42
N ARG A 97 -1.87 -13.77 10.85
CA ARG A 97 -2.01 -14.10 12.28
C ARG A 97 -0.67 -14.08 13.02
N LEU A 98 0.45 -14.13 12.28
CA LEU A 98 1.81 -14.01 12.83
C LEU A 98 2.29 -12.55 12.94
N CYS A 99 1.50 -11.59 12.45
CA CYS A 99 1.81 -10.18 12.68
C CYS A 99 1.60 -9.88 14.18
N CYS A 100 2.63 -9.41 14.89
CA CYS A 100 2.47 -8.99 16.29
C CYS A 100 1.42 -7.88 16.39
N GLY A 101 0.49 -8.06 17.32
CA GLY A 101 -0.32 -6.96 17.84
C GLY A 101 0.61 -5.92 18.44
N THR A 102 0.75 -4.79 17.75
CA THR A 102 0.51 -3.54 18.46
C THR A 102 -0.90 -3.69 19.01
N THR A 103 -1.03 -3.97 20.31
CA THR A 103 -2.35 -4.02 20.96
C THR A 103 -3.06 -2.68 20.76
N PRO A 104 -4.40 -2.71 20.60
CA PRO A 104 -5.18 -1.58 20.13
C PRO A 104 -5.53 -0.61 21.26
N GLU A 105 -4.56 0.18 21.69
CA GLU A 105 -4.77 1.49 22.34
C GLU A 105 -3.63 2.39 21.82
N ILE A 106 -3.70 2.90 20.60
CA ILE A 106 -4.43 4.11 20.23
C ILE A 106 -4.68 4.05 18.71
N ASN A 107 -5.88 4.48 18.34
CA ASN A 107 -6.43 4.70 17.00
C ASN A 107 -7.12 3.50 16.33
N ARG A 108 -8.45 3.54 16.48
CA ARG A 108 -9.45 2.83 15.69
C ARG A 108 -9.16 2.93 14.18
N SER A 109 -9.59 1.86 13.50
CA SER A 109 -9.88 1.73 12.07
C SER A 109 -8.74 1.89 11.07
N GLU A 110 -8.10 0.79 10.68
CA GLU A 110 -7.60 0.64 9.29
C GLU A 110 -7.80 -0.83 8.83
N ASN A 111 -9.02 -1.10 8.37
CA ASN A 111 -9.29 -2.14 7.37
C ASN A 111 -8.70 -1.68 6.03
N SER A 112 -8.17 -2.65 5.28
CA SER A 112 -7.77 -2.56 3.87
C SER A 112 -6.48 -1.81 3.54
N ALA A 113 -5.65 -2.48 2.76
CA ALA A 113 -4.45 -1.93 2.16
C ALA A 113 -4.82 -0.90 1.09
N MET A 114 -4.70 0.39 1.42
CA MET A 114 -4.15 1.41 0.52
C MET A 114 -3.22 2.31 1.32
N ALA A 115 -2.11 2.69 0.68
CA ALA A 115 -1.08 3.53 1.27
C ALA A 115 -1.71 4.77 1.91
N LYS A 116 -1.29 5.12 3.12
CA LYS A 116 -1.54 6.45 3.69
C LYS A 116 -1.30 7.48 2.59
N SER A 117 -2.30 8.31 2.31
CA SER A 117 -2.24 9.35 1.29
C SER A 117 -0.92 10.10 1.41
N SER A 118 -0.13 10.19 0.33
CA SER A 118 1.16 10.90 0.37
C SER A 118 0.93 12.37 0.72
N PHE A 119 -0.19 12.94 0.28
CA PHE A 119 -0.61 14.27 0.65
C PHE A 119 -0.80 14.46 2.16
N LYS A 120 -1.45 13.50 2.85
CA LYS A 120 -1.63 13.54 4.32
C LYS A 120 -0.32 13.34 5.09
N LEU A 121 0.66 12.65 4.52
CA LEU A 121 1.99 12.47 5.11
C LEU A 121 2.86 13.71 4.94
N GLU A 122 2.71 14.43 3.83
CA GLU A 122 3.48 15.63 3.51
C GLU A 122 2.98 16.89 4.23
N HIS A 123 1.69 16.96 4.57
CA HIS A 123 1.05 18.16 5.12
C HIS A 123 0.32 17.89 6.44
N THR A 124 0.55 18.75 7.43
CA THR A 124 -0.13 18.67 8.73
C THR A 124 -1.64 18.88 8.57
N LEU A 125 -2.43 18.32 9.51
CA LEU A 125 -3.88 18.43 9.48
C LEU A 125 -4.36 19.88 9.47
N GLU A 126 -3.77 20.76 10.32
CA GLU A 126 -4.21 22.16 10.39
C GLU A 126 -3.97 22.89 9.06
N ARG A 127 -2.86 22.59 8.37
CA ARG A 127 -2.56 23.17 7.05
C ARG A 127 -3.56 22.71 5.99
N ARG A 128 -3.91 21.42 5.99
CA ARG A 128 -4.90 20.87 5.06
C ARG A 128 -6.28 21.48 5.32
N GLN A 129 -6.72 21.55 6.57
CA GLN A 129 -7.99 22.20 6.95
C GLN A 129 -8.05 23.67 6.55
N ALA A 130 -6.99 24.44 6.83
CA ALA A 130 -6.93 25.84 6.43
C ALA A 130 -6.98 26.01 4.91
N GLU A 131 -6.30 25.14 4.15
CA GLU A 131 -6.34 25.17 2.68
C GLU A 131 -7.73 24.81 2.15
N ALA A 132 -8.34 23.73 2.63
CA ALA A 132 -9.66 23.28 2.21
C ALA A 132 -10.74 24.32 2.50
N SER A 133 -10.76 24.89 3.72
CA SER A 133 -11.69 25.94 4.12
C SER A 133 -11.55 27.17 3.23
N ARG A 134 -10.32 27.64 2.98
CA ARG A 134 -10.07 28.79 2.10
C ARG A 134 -10.53 28.52 0.66
N ILE A 135 -10.36 27.29 0.17
CA ILE A 135 -10.83 26.88 -1.16
C ILE A 135 -12.36 26.89 -1.22
N ARG A 136 -13.04 26.34 -0.21
CA ARG A 136 -14.50 26.26 -0.15
C ARG A 136 -15.15 27.64 -0.02
N GLU A 137 -14.55 28.56 0.73
CA GLU A 137 -15.00 29.95 0.79
C GLU A 137 -14.82 30.67 -0.55
N LYS A 138 -13.67 30.46 -1.21
CA LYS A 138 -13.35 31.14 -2.47
C LYS A 138 -14.12 30.58 -3.68
N TYR A 139 -14.41 29.28 -3.68
CA TYR A 139 -15.06 28.56 -4.77
C TYR A 139 -16.17 27.64 -4.23
N PRO A 140 -17.34 28.18 -3.87
CA PRO A 140 -18.41 27.42 -3.21
C PRO A 140 -18.97 26.28 -4.06
N ASP A 141 -19.03 26.47 -5.38
CA ASP A 141 -19.52 25.47 -6.35
C ASP A 141 -18.46 24.43 -6.75
N ARG A 142 -17.29 24.46 -6.10
CA ARG A 142 -16.19 23.53 -6.40
C ARG A 142 -15.79 22.71 -5.19
N ILE A 143 -15.33 21.52 -5.51
CA ILE A 143 -14.96 20.49 -4.55
C ILE A 143 -13.44 20.32 -4.59
N PRO A 144 -12.75 20.47 -3.45
CA PRO A 144 -11.33 20.19 -3.35
C PRO A 144 -11.10 18.67 -3.33
N VAL A 145 -10.47 18.15 -4.37
CA VAL A 145 -10.24 16.71 -4.56
C VAL A 145 -8.75 16.41 -4.66
N ILE A 146 -8.30 15.41 -3.92
CA ILE A 146 -6.95 14.83 -3.99
C ILE A 146 -7.03 13.49 -4.71
N VAL A 147 -6.27 13.34 -5.79
CA VAL A 147 -6.23 12.13 -6.62
C VAL A 147 -4.84 11.52 -6.57
N GLU A 148 -4.75 10.27 -6.12
CA GLU A 148 -3.49 9.55 -5.98
C GLU A 148 -3.53 8.19 -6.67
N LYS A 149 -2.37 7.72 -7.13
CA LYS A 149 -2.25 6.40 -7.76
C LYS A 149 -2.19 5.32 -6.69
N ALA A 150 -2.88 4.19 -6.91
CA ALA A 150 -2.69 3.00 -6.10
C ALA A 150 -1.24 2.49 -6.22
N ALA A 151 -0.62 2.14 -5.09
CA ALA A 151 0.80 1.78 -5.00
C ALA A 151 1.22 0.56 -5.87
N ARG A 152 0.25 -0.27 -6.28
CA ARG A 152 0.47 -1.47 -7.10
C ARG A 152 0.03 -1.32 -8.55
N SER A 153 -0.46 -0.15 -8.96
CA SER A 153 -0.99 0.01 -10.31
C SER A 153 0.11 0.29 -11.35
N ASP A 154 -0.04 -0.38 -12.48
CA ASP A 154 0.79 -0.32 -13.69
C ASP A 154 0.50 0.89 -14.60
N ILE A 155 -0.51 1.70 -14.27
CA ILE A 155 -0.85 2.89 -15.05
C ILE A 155 0.09 4.09 -14.73
N PRO A 156 0.21 5.05 -15.66
CA PRO A 156 1.08 6.22 -15.47
C PRO A 156 0.67 7.08 -14.29
N ASP A 157 1.65 7.78 -13.71
CA ASP A 157 1.42 8.75 -12.65
C ASP A 157 0.74 10.02 -13.16
N ILE A 158 0.02 10.69 -12.24
CA ILE A 158 -0.69 11.93 -12.52
C ILE A 158 0.19 13.12 -12.19
N ASP A 159 0.22 14.11 -13.08
CA ASP A 159 1.08 15.30 -12.98
C ASP A 159 0.69 16.20 -11.80
N LYS A 160 -0.62 16.35 -11.56
CA LYS A 160 -1.17 17.16 -10.48
C LYS A 160 -2.15 16.32 -9.69
N LYS A 161 -1.91 16.21 -8.39
CA LYS A 161 -2.79 15.46 -7.48
C LYS A 161 -3.99 16.26 -6.99
N LYS A 162 -3.96 17.61 -7.07
CA LYS A 162 -5.00 18.50 -6.53
C LYS A 162 -5.92 19.04 -7.63
N TYR A 163 -7.23 18.86 -7.45
CA TYR A 163 -8.26 19.28 -8.40
C TYR A 163 -9.36 20.11 -7.73
N LEU A 164 -9.92 21.07 -8.47
CA LEU A 164 -11.13 21.80 -8.12
C LEU A 164 -12.26 21.35 -9.06
N VAL A 165 -13.04 20.39 -8.59
CA VAL A 165 -14.04 19.69 -9.40
C VAL A 165 -15.40 20.40 -9.27
N PRO A 166 -16.11 20.70 -10.37
CA PRO A 166 -17.47 21.22 -10.29
C PRO A 166 -18.40 20.27 -9.51
N ALA A 167 -19.26 20.82 -8.68
CA ALA A 167 -20.17 20.04 -7.83
C ALA A 167 -21.19 19.19 -8.62
N ASP A 168 -21.57 19.66 -9.81
CA ASP A 168 -22.51 19.05 -10.75
C ASP A 168 -21.86 18.03 -11.70
N LEU A 169 -20.54 17.87 -11.67
CA LEU A 169 -19.84 16.87 -12.46
C LEU A 169 -20.17 15.46 -11.94
N ASN A 170 -20.41 14.51 -12.84
CA ASN A 170 -20.55 13.12 -12.43
C ASN A 170 -19.18 12.41 -12.32
N VAL A 171 -19.17 11.31 -11.56
CA VAL A 171 -17.97 10.49 -11.35
C VAL A 171 -17.39 10.01 -12.69
N GLY A 172 -18.22 9.52 -13.63
CA GLY A 172 -17.74 9.00 -14.92
C GLY A 172 -17.03 10.04 -15.79
N GLN A 173 -17.52 11.27 -15.80
CA GLN A 173 -16.90 12.42 -16.45
C GLN A 173 -15.58 12.76 -15.77
N PHE A 174 -15.52 12.69 -14.44
CA PHE A 174 -14.28 12.90 -13.70
C PHE A 174 -13.24 11.80 -14.00
N VAL A 175 -13.65 10.54 -14.08
CA VAL A 175 -12.81 9.41 -14.51
C VAL A 175 -12.21 9.68 -15.89
N TYR A 176 -13.01 10.22 -16.82
CA TYR A 176 -12.53 10.60 -18.15
C TYR A 176 -11.49 11.73 -18.11
N VAL A 177 -11.66 12.73 -17.23
CA VAL A 177 -10.66 13.79 -17.01
C VAL A 177 -9.35 13.21 -16.50
N VAL A 178 -9.40 12.31 -15.50
CA VAL A 178 -8.21 11.63 -14.97
C VAL A 178 -7.52 10.82 -16.07
N ARG A 179 -8.27 10.03 -16.85
CA ARG A 179 -7.75 9.26 -18.00
C ARG A 179 -6.98 10.14 -18.99
N LYS A 180 -7.54 11.30 -19.36
CA LYS A 180 -6.87 12.26 -20.25
C LYS A 180 -5.59 12.83 -19.65
N ARG A 181 -5.56 13.10 -18.35
CA ARG A 181 -4.38 13.66 -17.66
C ARG A 181 -3.22 12.69 -17.63
N ILE A 182 -3.48 11.41 -17.35
CA ILE A 182 -2.46 10.36 -17.33
C ILE A 182 -2.14 9.80 -18.73
N LYS A 183 -2.77 10.33 -19.79
CA LYS A 183 -2.63 9.90 -21.19
C LYS A 183 -2.86 8.38 -21.37
N LEU A 184 -3.82 7.83 -20.65
CA LEU A 184 -4.12 6.40 -20.70
C LEU A 184 -4.97 6.08 -21.94
N GLY A 185 -4.48 5.16 -22.77
CA GLY A 185 -5.17 4.69 -23.97
C GLY A 185 -6.53 4.07 -23.66
N ALA A 186 -7.45 4.15 -24.62
CA ALA A 186 -8.84 3.69 -24.46
C ALA A 186 -8.95 2.18 -24.19
N GLU A 187 -7.94 1.42 -24.60
CA GLU A 187 -7.81 -0.03 -24.40
C GLU A 187 -7.53 -0.43 -22.95
N LYS A 188 -6.97 0.48 -22.14
CA LYS A 188 -6.67 0.20 -20.73
C LYS A 188 -7.81 0.64 -19.82
N ALA A 189 -8.12 -0.20 -18.84
CA ALA A 189 -9.11 0.12 -17.82
C ALA A 189 -8.55 1.12 -16.80
N ILE A 190 -9.44 1.91 -16.20
CA ILE A 190 -9.12 2.77 -15.06
C ILE A 190 -10.31 2.77 -14.12
N PHE A 191 -10.02 2.62 -12.83
CA PHE A 191 -10.97 2.55 -11.75
C PHE A 191 -10.61 3.61 -10.72
N ILE A 192 -11.61 4.30 -10.18
CA ILE A 192 -11.46 5.29 -9.11
C ILE A 192 -12.18 4.75 -7.89
N PHE A 193 -11.53 4.86 -6.74
CA PHE A 193 -12.02 4.40 -5.45
C PHE A 193 -12.15 5.58 -4.50
N VAL A 194 -13.23 5.58 -3.73
CA VAL A 194 -13.48 6.49 -2.60
C VAL A 194 -13.67 5.63 -1.38
N ASN A 195 -12.87 5.82 -0.33
CA ASN A 195 -12.94 4.96 0.87
C ASN A 195 -12.92 3.46 0.53
N ASN A 196 -12.06 3.06 -0.43
CA ASN A 196 -11.94 1.69 -0.97
C ASN A 196 -13.14 1.15 -1.76
N THR A 197 -14.16 1.96 -2.02
CA THR A 197 -15.37 1.55 -2.75
C THR A 197 -15.40 2.19 -4.13
N LEU A 198 -15.91 1.45 -5.13
CA LEU A 198 -16.19 2.02 -6.45
C LEU A 198 -17.46 2.87 -6.36
N PRO A 199 -17.37 4.20 -6.52
CA PRO A 199 -18.56 5.05 -6.56
C PRO A 199 -19.36 4.77 -7.84
N PRO A 200 -20.70 4.93 -7.82
CA PRO A 200 -21.50 4.83 -9.02
C PRO A 200 -21.09 5.89 -10.06
N ASN A 201 -20.89 5.50 -11.32
CA ASN A 201 -20.47 6.44 -12.39
C ASN A 201 -21.44 7.61 -12.61
N ALA A 202 -22.72 7.40 -12.33
CA ALA A 202 -23.77 8.41 -12.46
C ALA A 202 -23.90 9.33 -11.22
N ALA A 203 -23.24 9.00 -10.10
CA ALA A 203 -23.27 9.83 -8.90
C ALA A 203 -22.59 11.18 -9.16
N LEU A 204 -23.12 12.22 -8.51
CA LEU A 204 -22.54 13.56 -8.54
C LEU A 204 -21.35 13.63 -7.60
N MET A 205 -20.33 14.40 -7.99
CA MET A 205 -19.16 14.64 -7.17
C MET A 205 -19.51 15.34 -5.84
N SER A 206 -20.57 16.16 -5.81
CA SER A 206 -21.12 16.75 -4.59
C SER A 206 -21.61 15.71 -3.59
N THR A 207 -22.42 14.75 -4.05
CA THR A 207 -22.92 13.64 -3.23
C THR A 207 -21.77 12.82 -2.67
N ILE A 208 -20.81 12.45 -3.51
CA ILE A 208 -19.62 11.71 -3.07
C ILE A 208 -18.83 12.50 -2.02
N TYR A 209 -18.68 13.81 -2.21
CA TYR A 209 -17.99 14.69 -1.25
C TYR A 209 -18.71 14.77 0.10
N ASP A 210 -20.03 14.99 0.11
CA ASP A 210 -20.77 15.16 1.36
C ASP A 210 -20.76 13.88 2.20
N GLU A 211 -20.77 12.72 1.56
CA GLU A 211 -20.75 11.41 2.21
C GLU A 211 -19.33 10.94 2.61
N ASN A 212 -18.29 11.37 1.89
CA ASN A 212 -16.96 10.76 1.98
C ASN A 212 -15.78 11.74 2.14
N LYS A 213 -16.02 13.05 2.31
CA LYS A 213 -14.94 14.00 2.61
C LYS A 213 -14.24 13.60 3.92
N ASP A 214 -12.96 13.90 3.97
CA ASP A 214 -12.14 13.68 5.14
C ASP A 214 -12.34 14.80 6.18
N GLU A 215 -11.87 14.57 7.41
CA GLU A 215 -11.88 15.57 8.49
C GLU A 215 -11.11 16.87 8.15
N ASP A 216 -10.26 16.80 7.12
CA ASP A 216 -9.51 17.94 6.64
C ASP A 216 -10.23 18.81 5.59
N GLY A 217 -11.41 18.39 5.13
CA GLY A 217 -12.20 19.08 4.12
C GLY A 217 -11.83 18.78 2.67
N PHE A 218 -10.94 17.84 2.39
CA PHE A 218 -10.68 17.30 1.05
C PHE A 218 -11.43 15.99 0.82
N LEU A 219 -11.75 15.71 -0.45
CA LEU A 219 -12.14 14.36 -0.89
C LEU A 219 -10.93 13.63 -1.48
N TYR A 220 -10.64 12.46 -0.93
CA TYR A 220 -9.54 11.61 -1.37
C TYR A 220 -10.03 10.52 -2.32
N LEU A 221 -9.43 10.48 -3.49
CA LEU A 221 -9.69 9.50 -4.53
C LEU A 221 -8.41 8.74 -4.84
N THR A 222 -8.52 7.43 -5.01
CA THR A 222 -7.41 6.62 -5.49
C THR A 222 -7.75 6.00 -6.83
N TYR A 223 -6.84 6.04 -7.80
CA TYR A 223 -7.05 5.43 -9.10
C TYR A 223 -6.11 4.25 -9.36
N SER A 224 -6.60 3.23 -10.09
CA SER A 224 -5.89 2.00 -10.42
C SER A 224 -6.31 1.48 -11.80
N GLY A 225 -5.40 0.78 -12.49
CA GLY A 225 -5.69 0.05 -13.72
C GLY A 225 -6.39 -1.27 -13.49
N GLU A 226 -6.31 -1.80 -12.26
CA GLU A 226 -6.93 -3.05 -11.85
C GLU A 226 -8.15 -2.79 -10.98
N ASN A 227 -9.22 -3.56 -11.25
CA ASN A 227 -10.40 -3.60 -10.41
C ASN A 227 -10.06 -4.35 -9.12
N VAL A 228 -10.03 -3.65 -7.99
CA VAL A 228 -9.80 -4.28 -6.67
C VAL A 228 -10.96 -5.19 -6.25
N PHE A 229 -12.11 -5.09 -6.92
CA PHE A 229 -13.30 -5.92 -6.72
C PHE A 229 -13.18 -7.39 -7.19
N GLY A 230 -12.05 -7.82 -7.76
CA GLY A 230 -11.87 -9.19 -8.27
C GLY A 230 -10.99 -10.13 -7.43
N SER A 231 -10.44 -9.69 -6.29
CA SER A 231 -9.52 -10.53 -5.49
C SER A 231 -10.00 -10.88 -4.08
N PHE A 232 -11.26 -10.58 -3.74
CA PHE A 232 -11.80 -10.82 -2.39
C PHE A 232 -13.16 -11.51 -2.31
N GLU A 233 -13.80 -11.90 -3.42
CA GLU A 233 -15.07 -12.65 -3.40
C GLU A 233 -14.99 -13.90 -4.28
N GLU A 234 -14.33 -14.94 -3.77
CA GLU A 234 -14.60 -16.33 -4.19
C GLU A 234 -14.18 -17.27 -3.06
N GLN A 235 -14.96 -17.28 -1.97
CA GLN A 235 -15.05 -18.40 -1.01
C GLN A 235 -16.24 -18.23 -0.05
N GLU A 236 -17.44 -18.11 -0.61
CA GLU A 236 -18.63 -18.69 0.01
C GLU A 236 -19.25 -19.63 -1.03
N TRP A 237 -19.73 -20.78 -0.54
CA TRP A 237 -20.26 -21.96 -1.24
C TRP A 237 -19.29 -23.14 -1.47
N LEU A 238 -19.41 -24.08 -0.51
CA LEU A 238 -18.96 -25.48 -0.39
C LEU A 238 -17.53 -25.76 0.10
#